data_AF-A0A8I1M8R8-F1
#
_entry.id   AF-A0A8I1M8R8-F1
#
_cell.length_a   1.000
_cell.length_b   1.000
_cell.length_c   1.000
_cell.angle_alpha   90.00
_cell.angle_beta   90.00
_cell.angle_gamma   90.00
#
_symmetry.space_group_name_H-M   'P 1'
#
loop_
_entity.id
_entity.type
_entity.pdbx_description
1 polymer ?
#
loop_
_entity_poly.entity_id
_entity_poly.type
_entity_poly.pdbx_seq_one_letter_code
_entity_poly.pdbx_strand_id
1 'polypeptide(L)'
;MSGFWRQTVAMVLAVAVMSACLVISAQAQDLAQVLYRFENRALTLGRYGAVATFQQRLFAQAANCAGKPASSYGKADGIVGAKTRQAIIDLQPCLNSAVRAAVGAESYGAITTGLWRLLMPSQIAPPDAIERANHLTFALEGTDYDVIQFNFCQSPNPRSGKRFLEGDPYCFTNDPRAYLTWGPRGATAGAGAEIQQILFAAERANPGLLRDVFGPFTEDMHRLALGNNDAAFDVLCAIWVNDRERADFTRRFAAYGARPEVQAAYHRVYDAVNADGGKIARFFKLYKSIKPVIKRDPTEIDLAFFIDRATHGSVPPGDISKLVDQMTRFVTRTRNLPSPGNLRKQLAAWLPSHHKYNDRLARDAIFLVDDPEVVVSDAHRRMWLQRSGLKASDFGLSDQRFVTDYPVAAPTGYEKIEKFYTVLPQDKRACPSTVRRARKK
;
A
#
# COMPACT_ATOMS: atom_id res chain seq x y z
N MET A 1 -13.02 61.16 37.37
CA MET A 1 -13.57 59.96 36.72
C MET A 1 -12.41 59.15 36.14
N SER A 2 -11.75 58.33 36.96
CA SER A 2 -10.48 57.68 36.57
C SER A 2 -10.21 56.41 37.38
N GLY A 3 -11.26 55.59 37.54
CA GLY A 3 -11.22 54.42 38.43
C GLY A 3 -11.82 53.14 37.85
N PHE A 4 -12.01 53.02 36.52
CA PHE A 4 -12.70 51.86 35.95
C PHE A 4 -11.98 51.16 34.78
N TRP A 5 -10.77 51.61 34.41
CA TRP A 5 -10.06 51.11 33.22
C TRP A 5 -8.78 50.32 33.51
N ARG A 6 -8.50 49.98 34.78
CA ARG A 6 -7.29 49.21 35.16
C ARG A 6 -7.55 47.79 35.69
N GLN A 7 -8.80 47.39 35.90
CA GLN A 7 -9.12 46.04 36.37
C GLN A 7 -9.56 45.06 35.26
N THR A 8 -9.93 45.57 34.08
CA THR A 8 -10.41 44.73 32.97
C THR A 8 -9.29 44.15 32.10
N VAL A 9 -8.08 44.71 32.14
CA VAL A 9 -6.95 44.24 31.30
C VAL A 9 -6.18 43.07 31.95
N ALA A 10 -6.20 42.94 33.29
CA ALA A 10 -5.54 41.84 33.98
C ALA A 10 -6.30 40.51 33.91
N MET A 11 -7.62 40.54 33.68
CA MET A 11 -8.45 39.32 33.66
C MET A 11 -8.55 38.65 32.29
N VAL A 12 -8.24 39.38 31.20
CA VAL A 12 -8.26 38.83 29.82
C VAL A 12 -6.97 38.08 29.48
N LEU A 13 -5.84 38.43 30.11
CA LEU A 13 -4.56 37.72 29.91
C LEU A 13 -4.46 36.41 30.71
N ALA A 14 -5.19 36.25 31.82
CA ALA A 14 -5.19 35.01 32.59
C ALA A 14 -6.05 33.89 31.96
N VAL A 15 -7.06 34.24 31.16
CA VAL A 15 -7.94 33.27 30.46
C VAL A 15 -7.36 32.84 29.10
N ALA A 16 -6.49 33.66 28.49
CA ALA A 16 -5.80 33.31 27.26
C ALA A 16 -4.63 32.32 27.48
N VAL A 17 -4.05 32.26 28.69
CA VAL A 17 -2.95 31.33 29.00
C VAL A 17 -3.44 29.96 29.49
N MET A 18 -4.66 29.87 30.05
CA MET A 18 -5.25 28.58 30.44
C MET A 18 -6.04 27.87 29.32
N SER A 19 -6.35 28.57 28.22
CA SER A 19 -6.96 27.94 27.04
C SER A 19 -5.95 27.27 26.09
N ALA A 20 -4.65 27.35 26.38
CA ALA A 20 -3.58 26.74 25.58
C ALA A 20 -3.17 25.32 26.06
N CYS A 21 -3.79 24.79 27.12
CA CYS A 21 -3.37 23.52 27.72
C CYS A 21 -4.37 22.35 27.64
N LEU A 22 -5.55 22.50 27.04
CA LEU A 22 -6.58 21.44 27.15
C LEU A 22 -7.39 21.20 25.86
N VAL A 23 -6.75 21.19 24.70
CA VAL A 23 -7.20 20.36 23.55
C VAL A 23 -5.99 19.83 22.78
N ILE A 24 -5.01 19.31 23.51
CA ILE A 24 -4.13 18.29 22.97
C ILE A 24 -4.57 17.02 23.64
N SER A 25 -5.61 16.38 23.10
CA SER A 25 -5.75 14.93 23.22
C SER A 25 -4.62 14.30 22.39
N ALA A 26 -3.37 14.58 22.76
CA ALA A 26 -2.29 13.67 22.44
C ALA A 26 -2.61 12.45 23.27
N GLN A 27 -3.17 11.43 22.62
CA GLN A 27 -2.86 10.06 22.99
C GLN A 27 -1.39 10.07 23.41
N ALA A 28 -1.10 9.80 24.69
CA ALA A 28 0.27 9.67 25.14
C ALA A 28 0.89 8.59 24.25
N GLN A 29 1.60 9.02 23.21
CA GLN A 29 2.07 8.13 22.17
C GLN A 29 3.12 7.25 22.80
N ASP A 30 2.77 5.98 22.92
CA ASP A 30 3.66 4.96 23.46
C ASP A 30 4.93 4.94 22.61
N LEU A 31 6.02 5.50 23.17
CA LEU A 31 7.31 5.58 22.50
C LEU A 31 7.89 4.17 22.26
N ALA A 32 7.46 3.18 23.04
CA ALA A 32 7.86 1.79 22.87
C ALA A 32 7.01 1.05 21.81
N GLN A 33 5.96 1.66 21.26
CA GLN A 33 5.17 1.06 20.19
C GLN A 33 6.08 0.71 19.01
N VAL A 34 6.09 -0.57 18.66
CA VAL A 34 6.77 -1.09 17.47
C VAL A 34 6.01 -0.66 16.23
N LEU A 35 6.72 -0.04 15.29
CA LEU A 35 6.26 0.32 13.97
C LEU A 35 6.62 -0.77 12.97
N TYR A 36 7.84 -1.29 13.04
CA TYR A 36 8.32 -2.39 12.19
C TYR A 36 9.32 -3.27 12.93
N ARG A 37 9.23 -4.58 12.75
CA ARG A 37 10.13 -5.56 13.36
C ARG A 37 10.57 -6.61 12.35
N PHE A 38 11.88 -6.67 12.14
CA PHE A 38 12.49 -7.77 11.40
C PHE A 38 12.70 -8.97 12.32
N GLU A 39 11.95 -10.04 12.09
CA GLU A 39 12.22 -11.35 12.71
C GLU A 39 13.17 -12.16 11.81
N ASN A 40 12.62 -12.79 10.77
CA ASN A 40 13.35 -13.68 9.86
C ASN A 40 13.21 -13.31 8.37
N ARG A 41 12.28 -12.41 8.04
CA ARG A 41 11.95 -12.01 6.67
C ARG A 41 12.01 -10.49 6.57
N ALA A 42 12.73 -10.01 5.56
CA ALA A 42 12.85 -8.59 5.33
C ALA A 42 11.49 -7.99 4.96
N LEU A 43 11.20 -6.81 5.48
CA LEU A 43 9.97 -6.08 5.19
C LEU A 43 10.30 -5.06 4.10
N THR A 44 9.75 -5.25 2.91
CA THR A 44 9.89 -4.31 1.80
C THR A 44 8.84 -3.22 1.97
N LEU A 45 9.25 -1.99 2.32
CA LEU A 45 8.35 -0.87 2.65
C LEU A 45 8.37 0.27 1.61
N GLY A 46 9.26 0.17 0.62
CA GLY A 46 9.31 1.06 -0.53
C GLY A 46 10.37 2.14 -0.38
N ARG A 47 11.07 2.45 -1.47
CA ARG A 47 12.22 3.36 -1.45
C ARG A 47 11.85 4.84 -1.46
N TYR A 48 10.61 5.14 -1.82
CA TYR A 48 10.08 6.50 -1.93
C TYR A 48 9.38 6.98 -0.65
N GLY A 49 9.15 6.08 0.31
CA GLY A 49 8.47 6.39 1.56
C GLY A 49 9.37 6.97 2.65
N ALA A 50 8.74 7.42 3.74
CA ALA A 50 9.44 7.98 4.90
C ALA A 50 10.40 6.99 5.57
N VAL A 51 10.15 5.67 5.43
CA VAL A 51 11.03 4.61 5.94
C VAL A 51 12.41 4.65 5.30
N ALA A 52 12.51 4.87 3.99
CA ALA A 52 13.82 4.98 3.33
C ALA A 52 14.59 6.20 3.86
N THR A 53 13.90 7.32 4.10
CA THR A 53 14.50 8.49 4.75
C THR A 53 14.96 8.18 6.18
N PHE A 54 14.15 7.45 6.95
CA PHE A 54 14.51 6.97 8.28
C PHE A 54 15.77 6.09 8.24
N GLN A 55 15.86 5.14 7.30
CA GLN A 55 17.04 4.28 7.13
C GLN A 55 18.29 5.08 6.81
N GLN A 56 18.21 6.08 5.93
CA GLN A 56 19.35 6.93 5.60
C GLN A 56 19.91 7.62 6.86
N ARG A 57 19.03 8.14 7.71
CA ARG A 57 19.41 8.81 8.96
C ARG A 57 19.94 7.82 10.00
N LEU A 58 19.27 6.68 10.15
CA LEU A 58 19.71 5.60 11.04
C LEU A 58 21.11 5.12 10.65
N PHE A 59 21.36 4.84 9.38
CA PHE A 59 22.64 4.31 8.91
C PHE A 59 23.77 5.32 9.12
N ALA A 60 23.52 6.61 8.90
CA ALA A 60 24.49 7.66 9.18
C ALA A 60 24.82 7.75 10.67
N GLN A 61 23.81 7.76 11.55
CA GLN A 61 24.02 7.87 13.00
C GLN A 61 24.67 6.62 13.59
N ALA A 62 24.25 5.42 13.15
CA ALA A 62 24.84 4.16 13.57
C ALA A 62 26.30 4.03 13.11
N ALA A 63 26.60 4.47 11.88
CA ALA A 63 27.95 4.51 11.34
C ALA A 63 28.89 5.39 12.18
N ASN A 64 28.43 6.58 12.52
CA ASN A 64 29.17 7.50 13.39
C ASN A 64 29.38 6.89 14.77
N CYS A 65 28.36 6.23 15.34
CA CYS A 65 28.45 5.61 16.65
C CYS A 65 29.43 4.42 16.68
N ALA A 66 29.39 3.56 15.67
CA ALA A 66 30.19 2.34 15.59
C ALA A 66 31.57 2.55 14.95
N GLY A 67 31.92 3.75 14.49
CA GLY A 67 33.21 4.05 13.86
C GLY A 67 33.43 3.31 12.53
N LYS A 68 32.37 3.07 11.75
CA LYS A 68 32.43 2.33 10.47
C LYS A 68 31.65 3.04 9.36
N PRO A 69 31.91 2.78 8.07
CA PRO A 69 31.21 3.48 6.99
C PRO A 69 29.72 3.11 6.93
N ALA A 70 28.85 4.07 6.62
CA ALA A 70 27.41 3.86 6.46
C ALA A 70 27.05 2.83 5.39
N SER A 71 27.90 2.67 4.36
CA SER A 71 27.76 1.64 3.32
C SER A 71 27.78 0.21 3.88
N SER A 72 28.31 -0.02 5.10
CA SER A 72 28.28 -1.32 5.77
C SER A 72 26.86 -1.83 6.08
N TYR A 73 25.88 -0.92 6.10
CA TYR A 73 24.46 -1.20 6.28
C TYR A 73 23.67 -1.32 4.97
N GLY A 74 24.30 -1.07 3.82
CA GLY A 74 23.66 -1.12 2.50
C GLY A 74 23.02 0.20 2.08
N LYS A 75 22.02 0.13 1.19
CA LYS A 75 21.28 1.29 0.69
C LYS A 75 20.06 1.55 1.56
N ALA A 76 19.67 2.81 1.64
CA ALA A 76 18.40 3.21 2.24
C ALA A 76 17.27 3.05 1.21
N ASP A 77 16.85 1.81 1.00
CA ASP A 77 15.91 1.38 -0.05
C ASP A 77 14.51 1.04 0.48
N GLY A 78 14.26 1.31 1.77
CA GLY A 78 13.01 0.98 2.44
C GLY A 78 12.87 -0.50 2.82
N ILE A 79 13.93 -1.30 2.72
CA ILE A 79 13.90 -2.72 3.11
C ILE A 79 14.37 -2.87 4.56
N VAL A 80 13.44 -3.09 5.49
CA VAL A 80 13.73 -3.34 6.91
C VAL A 80 14.14 -4.79 7.09
N GLY A 81 15.44 -5.03 7.23
CA GLY A 81 16.03 -6.36 7.38
C GLY A 81 17.14 -6.42 8.42
N ALA A 82 17.94 -7.48 8.37
CA ALA A 82 19.05 -7.72 9.30
C ALA A 82 20.03 -6.54 9.41
N LYS A 83 20.28 -5.82 8.31
CA LYS A 83 21.14 -4.63 8.31
C LYS A 83 20.52 -3.43 9.02
N THR A 84 19.20 -3.23 8.89
CA THR A 84 18.47 -2.22 9.69
C THR A 84 18.51 -2.57 11.16
N ARG A 85 18.24 -3.84 11.52
CA ARG A 85 18.35 -4.32 12.90
C ARG A 85 19.75 -4.07 13.47
N GLN A 86 20.80 -4.39 12.70
CA GLN A 86 22.18 -4.16 13.12
C GLN A 86 22.48 -2.67 13.32
N ALA A 87 22.03 -1.79 12.43
CA ALA A 87 22.21 -0.35 12.59
C ALA A 87 21.53 0.18 13.87
N ILE A 88 20.35 -0.35 14.22
CA ILE A 88 19.65 0.02 15.46
C ILE A 88 20.44 -0.42 16.69
N ILE A 89 21.01 -1.64 16.66
CA ILE A 89 21.87 -2.16 17.73
C ILE A 89 23.13 -1.31 17.88
N ASP A 90 23.79 -0.99 16.76
CA ASP A 90 25.02 -0.21 16.72
C ASP A 90 24.83 1.24 17.16
N LEU A 91 23.61 1.78 17.05
CA LEU A 91 23.28 3.11 17.56
C LEU A 91 23.15 3.14 19.09
N GLN A 92 22.72 2.03 19.73
CA GLN A 92 22.40 2.01 21.16
C GLN A 92 23.52 2.52 22.08
N PRO A 93 24.81 2.16 21.89
CA PRO A 93 25.88 2.58 22.79
C PRO A 93 26.05 4.10 22.89
N CYS A 94 25.67 4.86 21.84
CA CYS A 94 25.76 6.32 21.83
C CYS A 94 24.56 7.02 22.46
N LEU A 95 23.52 6.28 22.84
CA LEU A 95 22.34 6.83 23.48
C LEU A 95 22.48 6.75 25.00
N ASN A 96 22.12 7.82 25.71
CA ASN A 96 22.04 7.78 27.16
C ASN A 96 20.93 6.80 27.62
N SER A 97 20.98 6.34 28.87
CA SER A 97 20.07 5.31 29.39
C SER A 97 18.59 5.69 29.30
N ALA A 98 18.25 6.96 29.56
CA ALA A 98 16.88 7.45 29.48
C ALA A 98 16.34 7.41 28.04
N VAL A 99 17.15 7.83 27.06
CA VAL A 99 16.79 7.78 25.64
C VAL A 99 16.69 6.34 25.16
N ARG A 100 17.63 5.46 25.56
CA ARG A 100 17.57 4.02 25.24
C ARG A 100 16.27 3.37 25.70
N ALA A 101 15.86 3.64 26.93
CA ALA A 101 14.59 3.15 27.46
C ALA A 101 13.39 3.69 26.65
N ALA A 102 13.40 4.99 26.34
CA ALA A 102 12.32 5.63 25.58
C ALA A 102 12.21 5.15 24.12
N VAL A 103 13.31 4.78 23.46
CA VAL A 103 13.30 4.28 22.07
C VAL A 103 13.06 2.76 21.99
N GLY A 104 12.75 2.09 23.11
CA GLY A 104 12.46 0.66 23.13
C GLY A 104 13.70 -0.21 22.87
N ALA A 105 14.82 0.08 23.52
CA ALA A 105 16.05 -0.71 23.41
C ALA A 105 15.85 -2.24 23.64
N GLU A 106 14.80 -2.61 24.38
CA GLU A 106 14.43 -4.01 24.62
C GLU A 106 13.70 -4.69 23.44
N SER A 107 13.27 -3.92 22.42
CA SER A 107 12.54 -4.44 21.25
C SER A 107 13.45 -5.10 20.19
N TYR A 108 14.65 -5.56 20.57
CA TYR A 108 15.61 -6.32 19.75
C TYR A 108 15.85 -5.73 18.34
N GLY A 109 16.07 -4.42 18.27
CA GLY A 109 16.34 -3.71 17.02
C GLY A 109 15.12 -3.52 16.11
N ALA A 110 13.92 -3.43 16.70
CA ALA A 110 12.73 -2.94 16.03
C ALA A 110 12.77 -1.42 15.81
N ILE A 111 12.05 -0.95 14.80
CA ILE A 111 11.76 0.46 14.61
C ILE A 111 10.57 0.79 15.50
N THR A 112 10.76 1.66 16.49
CA THR A 112 9.72 2.12 17.43
C THR A 112 9.34 3.57 17.18
N THR A 113 8.21 4.01 17.73
CA THR A 113 7.79 5.43 17.74
C THR A 113 8.88 6.34 18.32
N GLY A 114 9.51 5.93 19.42
CA GLY A 114 10.59 6.68 20.05
C GLY A 114 11.83 6.79 19.16
N LEU A 115 12.26 5.68 18.56
CA LEU A 115 13.40 5.69 17.65
C LEU A 115 13.13 6.53 16.40
N TRP A 116 11.92 6.46 15.86
CA TRP A 116 11.49 7.31 14.74
C TRP A 116 11.66 8.78 15.07
N ARG A 117 11.12 9.22 16.20
CA ARG A 117 11.19 10.62 16.66
C ARG A 117 12.59 11.11 16.96
N LEU A 118 13.46 10.21 17.43
CA LEU A 118 14.86 10.53 17.66
C LEU A 118 15.58 10.87 16.36
N LEU A 119 15.27 10.17 15.27
CA LEU A 119 16.01 10.26 14.02
C LEU A 119 15.37 11.21 13.01
N MET A 120 14.04 11.32 13.00
CA MET A 120 13.28 12.04 11.97
C MET A 120 12.97 13.48 12.40
N PRO A 121 12.87 14.43 11.44
CA PRO A 121 12.35 15.76 11.71
C PRO A 121 10.95 15.69 12.34
N SER A 122 10.63 16.62 13.24
CA SER A 122 9.35 16.62 13.97
C SER A 122 8.11 16.78 13.07
N GLN A 123 8.30 17.32 11.86
CA GLN A 123 7.24 17.44 10.85
C GLN A 123 6.89 16.10 10.17
N ILE A 124 7.79 15.11 10.23
CA ILE A 124 7.56 13.77 9.67
C ILE A 124 7.08 12.85 10.78
N ALA A 125 5.77 12.73 10.90
CA ALA A 125 5.14 11.84 11.86
C ALA A 125 5.58 10.38 11.65
N PRO A 126 5.62 9.56 12.72
CA PRO A 126 5.72 8.10 12.59
C PRO A 126 4.58 7.54 11.75
N PRO A 127 4.80 6.48 10.94
CA PRO A 127 3.76 5.85 10.14
C PRO A 127 2.58 5.38 10.99
N ASP A 128 1.38 5.80 10.61
CA ASP A 128 0.15 5.41 11.28
C ASP A 128 -0.28 3.97 10.92
N ALA A 129 -1.44 3.53 11.40
CA ALA A 129 -1.95 2.20 11.10
C ALA A 129 -2.29 1.99 9.60
N ILE A 130 -2.75 3.04 8.90
CA ILE A 130 -3.09 2.97 7.48
C ILE A 130 -1.81 2.85 6.66
N GLU A 131 -0.80 3.67 6.94
CA GLU A 131 0.49 3.61 6.25
C GLU A 131 1.17 2.25 6.47
N ARG A 132 1.17 1.73 7.71
CA ARG A 132 1.73 0.40 8.01
C ARG A 132 0.95 -0.73 7.35
N ALA A 133 -0.37 -0.66 7.28
CA ALA A 133 -1.19 -1.62 6.54
C ALA A 133 -0.96 -1.57 5.02
N ASN A 134 -0.73 -0.38 4.47
CA ASN A 134 -0.38 -0.18 3.07
C ASN A 134 1.01 -0.75 2.76
N HIS A 135 1.98 -0.59 3.67
CA HIS A 135 3.29 -1.22 3.54
C HIS A 135 3.21 -2.75 3.57
N LEU A 136 2.33 -3.34 4.38
CA LEU A 136 2.10 -4.79 4.33
C LEU A 136 1.55 -5.23 2.98
N THR A 137 0.61 -4.48 2.41
CA THR A 137 0.10 -4.77 1.05
C THR A 137 1.21 -4.66 0.01
N PHE A 138 2.02 -3.60 0.08
CA PHE A 138 3.16 -3.38 -0.80
C PHE A 138 4.19 -4.52 -0.73
N ALA A 139 4.49 -5.03 0.47
CA ALA A 139 5.39 -6.18 0.66
C ALA A 139 4.88 -7.46 0.00
N LEU A 140 3.58 -7.56 -0.31
CA LEU A 140 2.96 -8.69 -1.01
C LEU A 140 2.91 -8.49 -2.54
N GLU A 141 2.90 -7.24 -3.02
CA GLU A 141 2.95 -6.91 -4.45
C GLU A 141 4.36 -6.95 -5.01
N GLY A 142 5.33 -6.36 -4.30
CA GLY A 142 6.74 -6.46 -4.65
C GLY A 142 7.23 -5.55 -5.79
N THR A 143 6.42 -4.59 -6.24
CA THR A 143 6.81 -3.59 -7.27
C THR A 143 6.59 -2.17 -6.78
N ASP A 144 7.63 -1.34 -6.79
CA ASP A 144 7.56 0.08 -6.39
C ASP A 144 7.21 1.00 -7.57
N TYR A 145 7.10 2.30 -7.33
CA TYR A 145 6.70 3.29 -8.35
C TYR A 145 7.62 3.36 -9.57
N ASP A 146 8.83 2.82 -9.51
CA ASP A 146 9.75 2.82 -10.63
C ASP A 146 9.70 1.55 -11.50
N VAL A 147 8.85 0.59 -11.12
CA VAL A 147 8.78 -0.71 -11.78
C VAL A 147 7.47 -0.83 -12.54
N ILE A 148 7.60 -1.04 -13.85
CA ILE A 148 6.50 -1.45 -14.72
C ILE A 148 6.74 -2.86 -15.26
N GLN A 149 5.65 -3.58 -15.49
CA GLN A 149 5.65 -4.88 -16.15
C GLN A 149 4.69 -4.85 -17.33
N PHE A 150 5.20 -5.11 -18.53
CA PHE A 150 4.36 -5.38 -19.68
C PHE A 150 3.80 -6.79 -19.59
N ASN A 151 2.48 -6.91 -19.72
CA ASN A 151 1.77 -8.17 -19.53
C ASN A 151 1.51 -8.94 -20.85
N PHE A 152 2.05 -8.42 -21.96
CA PHE A 152 1.98 -9.09 -23.25
C PHE A 152 2.86 -10.34 -23.27
N CYS A 153 2.26 -11.48 -23.61
CA CYS A 153 2.95 -12.75 -23.81
C CYS A 153 3.92 -13.14 -22.68
N GLN A 154 3.56 -12.81 -21.44
CA GLN A 154 4.43 -12.93 -20.27
C GLN A 154 4.60 -14.37 -19.75
N SER A 155 3.71 -15.27 -20.14
CA SER A 155 3.79 -16.68 -19.73
C SER A 155 4.69 -17.46 -20.68
N PRO A 156 5.66 -18.24 -20.18
CA PRO A 156 6.42 -19.16 -21.01
C PRO A 156 5.50 -20.18 -21.67
N ASN A 157 5.80 -20.55 -22.91
CA ASN A 157 5.13 -21.65 -23.59
C ASN A 157 5.47 -22.97 -22.86
N PRO A 158 4.48 -23.76 -22.40
CA PRO A 158 4.74 -25.00 -21.68
C PRO A 158 5.58 -26.03 -22.43
N ARG A 159 5.63 -25.96 -23.77
CA ARG A 159 6.40 -26.88 -24.62
C ARG A 159 7.85 -26.45 -24.83
N SER A 160 8.09 -25.16 -25.06
CA SER A 160 9.43 -24.64 -25.39
C SER A 160 10.16 -24.03 -24.20
N GLY A 161 9.43 -23.69 -23.13
CA GLY A 161 9.94 -22.91 -22.00
C GLY A 161 10.24 -21.44 -22.32
N LYS A 162 10.00 -20.98 -23.56
CA LYS A 162 10.31 -19.63 -24.03
C LYS A 162 9.08 -18.73 -24.09
N ARG A 163 9.28 -17.43 -23.97
CA ARG A 163 8.29 -16.37 -24.22
C ARG A 163 8.33 -15.89 -25.67
N PHE A 164 7.32 -15.11 -26.06
CA PHE A 164 7.21 -14.56 -27.42
C PHE A 164 8.44 -13.72 -27.83
N LEU A 165 8.87 -12.79 -26.97
CA LEU A 165 10.07 -11.97 -27.24
C LEU A 165 11.38 -12.76 -27.15
N GLU A 166 11.35 -13.99 -26.63
CA GLU A 166 12.49 -14.92 -26.63
C GLU A 166 12.51 -15.81 -27.89
N GLY A 167 11.63 -15.52 -28.86
CA GLY A 167 11.54 -16.19 -30.15
C GLY A 167 10.47 -17.28 -30.23
N ASP A 168 9.60 -17.43 -29.23
CA ASP A 168 8.48 -18.38 -29.34
C ASP A 168 7.41 -17.88 -30.32
N PRO A 169 6.92 -18.71 -31.26
CA PRO A 169 5.90 -18.29 -32.22
C PRO A 169 4.51 -18.10 -31.60
N TYR A 170 4.30 -18.54 -30.35
CA TYR A 170 3.05 -18.43 -29.63
C TYR A 170 3.13 -17.39 -28.51
N CYS A 171 2.01 -16.70 -28.29
CA CYS A 171 1.86 -15.73 -27.22
C CYS A 171 0.93 -16.30 -26.15
N PHE A 172 1.45 -16.46 -24.93
CA PHE A 172 0.68 -16.86 -23.76
C PHE A 172 0.64 -15.74 -22.73
N THR A 173 -0.56 -15.35 -22.31
CA THR A 173 -0.77 -14.41 -21.21
C THR A 173 -1.81 -14.99 -20.27
N ASN A 174 -1.61 -14.78 -18.97
CA ASN A 174 -2.56 -15.11 -17.91
C ASN A 174 -3.50 -13.94 -17.57
N ASP A 175 -3.27 -12.75 -18.15
CA ASP A 175 -4.15 -11.61 -18.04
C ASP A 175 -4.28 -10.91 -19.41
N PRO A 176 -5.22 -11.35 -20.27
CA PRO A 176 -5.37 -10.81 -21.61
C PRO A 176 -5.98 -9.40 -21.65
N ARG A 177 -6.31 -8.81 -20.49
CA ARG A 177 -7.02 -7.53 -20.41
C ARG A 177 -6.28 -6.45 -19.62
N ALA A 178 -5.24 -6.79 -18.87
CA ALA A 178 -4.26 -5.85 -18.34
C ALA A 178 -2.99 -5.92 -19.19
N TYR A 179 -2.57 -4.81 -19.79
CA TYR A 179 -1.44 -4.76 -20.73
C TYR A 179 -0.14 -4.26 -20.10
N LEU A 180 -0.27 -3.48 -19.03
CA LEU A 180 0.82 -2.95 -18.22
C LEU A 180 0.38 -2.99 -16.76
N THR A 181 1.27 -3.41 -15.87
CA THR A 181 1.11 -3.34 -14.42
C THR A 181 2.18 -2.42 -13.84
N TRP A 182 1.83 -1.59 -12.85
CA TRP A 182 2.71 -0.58 -12.29
C TRP A 182 2.45 -0.33 -10.79
N GLY A 183 3.53 -0.08 -10.06
CA GLY A 183 3.47 0.58 -8.76
C GLY A 183 3.04 -0.31 -7.59
N PRO A 184 2.92 0.29 -6.39
CA PRO A 184 2.84 -0.44 -5.12
C PRO A 184 1.55 -1.24 -4.89
N ARG A 185 0.53 -1.04 -5.73
CA ARG A 185 -0.74 -1.77 -5.69
C ARG A 185 -1.02 -2.57 -6.97
N GLY A 186 -0.06 -2.61 -7.89
CA GLY A 186 -0.23 -3.30 -9.17
C GLY A 186 -1.29 -2.66 -10.07
N ALA A 187 -1.29 -1.32 -10.18
CA ALA A 187 -2.21 -0.59 -11.06
C ALA A 187 -2.11 -1.11 -12.50
N THR A 188 -3.24 -1.34 -13.14
CA THR A 188 -3.30 -1.93 -14.48
C THR A 188 -3.71 -0.91 -15.55
N ALA A 189 -3.05 -0.98 -16.71
CA ALA A 189 -3.53 -0.36 -17.94
C ALA A 189 -4.37 -1.34 -18.77
N GLY A 190 -5.47 -0.86 -19.35
CA GLY A 190 -6.44 -1.68 -20.07
C GLY A 190 -7.80 -1.71 -19.37
N ALA A 191 -8.32 -2.90 -19.08
CA ALA A 191 -9.68 -3.06 -18.53
C ALA A 191 -9.86 -2.44 -17.14
N GLY A 192 -8.85 -2.50 -16.26
CA GLY A 192 -8.89 -1.84 -14.94
C GLY A 192 -8.78 -0.31 -15.02
N ALA A 193 -8.10 0.19 -16.05
CA ALA A 193 -7.89 1.62 -16.32
C ALA A 193 -7.28 2.43 -15.16
N GLU A 194 -6.62 1.80 -14.21
CA GLU A 194 -6.04 2.46 -13.03
C GLU A 194 -4.84 3.33 -13.44
N ILE A 195 -3.96 2.83 -14.31
CA ILE A 195 -2.85 3.63 -14.83
C ILE A 195 -3.39 4.85 -15.57
N GLN A 196 -4.41 4.69 -16.42
CA GLN A 196 -5.03 5.83 -17.10
C GLN A 196 -5.61 6.87 -16.13
N GLN A 197 -6.26 6.42 -15.04
CA GLN A 197 -6.78 7.30 -14.00
C GLN A 197 -5.66 8.10 -13.32
N ILE A 198 -4.53 7.46 -13.01
CA ILE A 198 -3.39 8.09 -12.35
C ILE A 198 -2.74 9.12 -13.28
N LEU A 199 -2.53 8.76 -14.55
CA LEU A 199 -2.02 9.69 -15.57
C LEU A 199 -2.92 10.92 -15.68
N PHE A 200 -4.24 10.72 -15.79
CA PHE A 200 -5.20 11.80 -15.87
C PHE A 200 -5.19 12.68 -14.60
N ALA A 201 -5.21 12.07 -13.42
CA ALA A 201 -5.25 12.80 -12.16
C ALA A 201 -3.98 13.63 -11.92
N ALA A 202 -2.80 13.07 -12.23
CA ALA A 202 -1.52 13.74 -12.06
C ALA A 202 -1.35 14.89 -13.06
N GLU A 203 -1.63 14.66 -14.35
CA GLU A 203 -1.55 15.67 -15.41
C GLU A 203 -2.55 16.81 -15.17
N ARG A 204 -3.79 16.49 -14.76
CA ARG A 204 -4.79 17.51 -14.44
C ARG A 204 -4.35 18.40 -13.27
N ALA A 205 -3.70 17.82 -12.26
CA ALA A 205 -3.20 18.58 -11.11
C ALA A 205 -1.90 19.34 -11.45
N ASN A 206 -1.12 18.87 -12.43
CA ASN A 206 0.17 19.42 -12.82
C ASN A 206 0.30 19.45 -14.34
N PRO A 207 -0.33 20.42 -15.03
CA PRO A 207 -0.32 20.47 -16.49
C PRO A 207 1.11 20.56 -17.06
N GLY A 208 1.42 19.72 -18.05
CA GLY A 208 2.74 19.61 -18.66
C GLY A 208 3.62 18.51 -18.06
N LEU A 209 3.20 17.85 -16.98
CA LEU A 209 3.98 16.79 -16.32
C LEU A 209 4.31 15.64 -17.28
N LEU A 210 3.34 15.19 -18.09
CA LEU A 210 3.57 14.15 -19.09
C LEU A 210 4.57 14.60 -20.16
N ARG A 211 4.54 15.87 -20.56
CA ARG A 211 5.53 16.43 -21.50
C ARG A 211 6.93 16.41 -20.92
N ASP A 212 7.05 16.92 -19.70
CA ASP A 212 8.34 17.14 -19.05
C ASP A 212 9.04 15.80 -18.74
N VAL A 213 8.30 14.71 -18.50
CA VAL A 213 8.87 13.40 -18.20
C VAL A 213 8.96 12.48 -19.43
N PHE A 214 7.87 12.35 -20.19
CA PHE A 214 7.79 11.37 -21.28
C PHE A 214 8.35 11.87 -22.61
N GLY A 215 8.48 13.20 -22.81
CA GLY A 215 9.09 13.81 -23.99
C GLY A 215 8.53 13.24 -25.31
N PRO A 216 9.29 12.41 -26.06
CA PRO A 216 8.80 11.80 -27.30
C PRO A 216 7.50 10.97 -27.14
N PHE A 217 7.24 10.39 -25.96
CA PHE A 217 6.05 9.58 -25.70
C PHE A 217 4.85 10.38 -25.20
N THR A 218 4.92 11.71 -25.10
CA THR A 218 3.85 12.51 -24.48
C THR A 218 2.49 12.31 -25.13
N GLU A 219 2.43 12.31 -26.46
CA GLU A 219 1.18 12.06 -27.16
C GLU A 219 0.70 10.62 -26.97
N ASP A 220 1.59 9.63 -26.86
CA ASP A 220 1.21 8.26 -26.52
C ASP A 220 0.59 8.18 -25.12
N MET A 221 1.09 8.96 -24.17
CA MET A 221 0.55 9.02 -22.81
C MET A 221 -0.81 9.72 -22.75
N HIS A 222 -1.02 10.80 -23.52
CA HIS A 222 -2.35 11.42 -23.67
C HIS A 222 -3.35 10.44 -24.28
N ARG A 223 -2.95 9.74 -25.36
CA ARG A 223 -3.77 8.73 -26.03
C ARG A 223 -4.05 7.54 -25.13
N LEU A 224 -3.09 7.12 -24.31
CA LEU A 224 -3.28 6.08 -23.31
C LEU A 224 -4.28 6.54 -22.23
N ALA A 225 -4.11 7.73 -21.67
CA ALA A 225 -4.96 8.24 -20.60
C ALA A 225 -6.44 8.37 -21.03
N LEU A 226 -6.69 8.88 -22.23
CA LEU A 226 -8.04 9.13 -22.75
C LEU A 226 -8.61 7.96 -23.58
N GLY A 227 -7.77 6.98 -23.89
CA GLY A 227 -8.10 5.86 -24.75
C GLY A 227 -9.02 4.83 -24.10
N ASN A 228 -9.86 4.21 -24.93
CA ASN A 228 -10.58 3.00 -24.53
C ASN A 228 -9.64 1.78 -24.39
N ASN A 229 -10.18 0.62 -23.99
CA ASN A 229 -9.38 -0.57 -23.76
C ASN A 229 -8.65 -1.08 -25.03
N ASP A 230 -9.23 -0.89 -26.22
CA ASP A 230 -8.57 -1.23 -27.49
C ASP A 230 -7.38 -0.32 -27.75
N ALA A 231 -7.54 0.97 -27.44
CA ALA A 231 -6.48 1.94 -27.62
C ALA A 231 -5.30 1.70 -26.67
N ALA A 232 -5.58 1.41 -25.39
CA ALA A 232 -4.55 1.02 -24.44
C ALA A 232 -3.76 -0.21 -24.92
N PHE A 233 -4.44 -1.20 -25.50
CA PHE A 233 -3.78 -2.38 -26.09
C PHE A 233 -2.84 -1.99 -27.23
N ASP A 234 -3.35 -1.25 -28.22
CA ASP A 234 -2.60 -0.94 -29.43
C ASP A 234 -1.37 -0.05 -29.14
N VAL A 235 -1.56 1.00 -28.34
CA VAL A 235 -0.49 1.93 -27.94
C VAL A 235 0.61 1.19 -27.17
N LEU A 236 0.24 0.44 -26.13
CA LEU A 236 1.23 -0.26 -25.30
C LEU A 236 1.90 -1.42 -26.04
N CYS A 237 1.19 -2.10 -26.94
CA CYS A 237 1.77 -3.19 -27.73
C CYS A 237 2.83 -2.65 -28.71
N ALA A 238 2.58 -1.50 -29.35
CA ALA A 238 3.53 -0.87 -30.26
C ALA A 238 4.86 -0.54 -29.57
N ILE A 239 4.78 0.08 -28.38
CA ILE A 239 5.95 0.36 -27.54
C ILE A 239 6.63 -0.94 -27.11
N TRP A 240 5.83 -1.94 -26.68
CA TRP A 240 6.36 -3.20 -26.15
C TRP A 240 7.13 -4.02 -27.18
N VAL A 241 6.71 -4.09 -28.44
CA VAL A 241 7.42 -4.91 -29.44
C VAL A 241 8.73 -4.31 -29.93
N ASN A 242 8.93 -3.01 -29.75
CA ASN A 242 10.16 -2.33 -30.14
C ASN A 242 11.11 -2.25 -28.94
N ASP A 243 12.24 -2.97 -28.99
CA ASP A 243 13.19 -3.05 -27.87
C ASP A 243 13.72 -1.69 -27.42
N ARG A 244 13.97 -0.77 -28.37
CA ARG A 244 14.50 0.57 -28.05
C ARG A 244 13.43 1.42 -27.39
N GLU A 245 12.22 1.42 -27.93
CA GLU A 245 11.10 2.17 -27.35
C GLU A 245 10.71 1.61 -25.99
N ARG A 246 10.59 0.29 -25.86
CA ARG A 246 10.32 -0.39 -24.59
C ARG A 246 11.32 0.02 -23.50
N ALA A 247 12.63 0.01 -23.82
CA ALA A 247 13.66 0.39 -22.85
C ALA A 247 13.60 1.88 -22.46
N ASP A 248 13.36 2.78 -23.42
CA ASP A 248 13.23 4.21 -23.12
C ASP A 248 11.96 4.53 -22.34
N PHE A 249 10.84 3.92 -22.73
CA PHE A 249 9.56 4.02 -22.04
C PHE A 249 9.68 3.56 -20.59
N THR A 250 10.28 2.39 -20.32
CA THR A 250 10.50 1.89 -18.96
C THR A 250 11.30 2.88 -18.11
N ARG A 251 12.38 3.48 -18.64
CA ARG A 251 13.16 4.48 -17.90
C ARG A 251 12.36 5.75 -17.60
N ARG A 252 11.58 6.24 -18.58
CA ARG A 252 10.75 7.44 -18.41
C ARG A 252 9.60 7.21 -17.44
N PHE A 253 8.99 6.04 -17.50
CA PHE A 253 7.96 5.65 -16.53
C PHE A 253 8.52 5.55 -15.12
N ALA A 254 9.75 5.03 -14.97
CA ALA A 254 10.45 5.03 -13.70
C ALA A 254 10.70 6.44 -13.17
N ALA A 255 11.12 7.37 -14.04
CA ALA A 255 11.29 8.78 -13.70
C ALA A 255 9.94 9.45 -13.34
N TYR A 256 8.85 9.08 -14.01
CA TYR A 256 7.50 9.55 -13.74
C TYR A 256 7.03 9.11 -12.35
N GLY A 257 7.13 7.82 -12.03
CA GLY A 257 6.75 7.30 -10.71
C GLY A 257 7.62 7.81 -9.55
N ALA A 258 8.84 8.27 -9.83
CA ALA A 258 9.71 8.88 -8.83
C ALA A 258 9.23 10.27 -8.37
N ARG A 259 8.26 10.88 -9.06
CA ARG A 259 7.77 12.23 -8.76
C ARG A 259 6.77 12.23 -7.59
N PRO A 260 6.93 13.08 -6.56
CA PRO A 260 5.99 13.16 -5.44
C PRO A 260 4.55 13.42 -5.87
N GLU A 261 4.34 14.27 -6.89
CA GLU A 261 3.03 14.60 -7.43
C GLU A 261 2.33 13.38 -8.07
N VAL A 262 3.10 12.45 -8.65
CA VAL A 262 2.58 11.21 -9.22
C VAL A 262 2.23 10.21 -8.13
N GLN A 263 3.06 10.10 -7.10
CA GLN A 263 2.78 9.23 -5.94
C GLN A 263 1.53 9.69 -5.20
N ALA A 264 1.32 11.01 -5.05
CA ALA A 264 0.12 11.58 -4.48
C ALA A 264 -1.13 11.28 -5.34
N ALA A 265 -1.03 11.40 -6.67
CA ALA A 265 -2.11 11.01 -7.57
C ALA A 265 -2.42 9.52 -7.49
N TYR A 266 -1.39 8.67 -7.41
CA TYR A 266 -1.52 7.22 -7.22
C TYR A 266 -2.33 6.90 -5.96
N HIS A 267 -1.94 7.43 -4.81
CA HIS A 267 -2.66 7.24 -3.55
C HIS A 267 -4.11 7.70 -3.64
N ARG A 268 -4.33 8.90 -4.19
CA ARG A 268 -5.68 9.46 -4.33
C ARG A 268 -6.60 8.58 -5.19
N VAL A 269 -6.09 7.96 -6.25
CA VAL A 269 -6.87 7.05 -7.10
C VAL A 269 -7.31 5.83 -6.31
N TYR A 270 -6.43 5.21 -5.52
CA TYR A 270 -6.78 4.05 -4.70
C TYR A 270 -7.71 4.40 -3.54
N ASP A 271 -7.52 5.56 -2.91
CA ASP A 271 -8.37 6.03 -1.81
C ASP A 271 -9.76 6.50 -2.27
N ALA A 272 -9.99 6.64 -3.57
CA ALA A 272 -11.24 7.13 -4.10
C ALA A 272 -12.43 6.19 -3.80
N VAL A 273 -13.61 6.78 -3.56
CA VAL A 273 -14.85 6.04 -3.28
C VAL A 273 -15.30 5.12 -4.43
N ASN A 274 -14.85 5.38 -5.66
CA ASN A 274 -15.11 4.53 -6.82
C ASN A 274 -14.02 3.48 -7.07
N ALA A 275 -13.01 3.39 -6.20
CA ALA A 275 -11.90 2.45 -6.23
C ALA A 275 -11.82 1.65 -4.90
N ASP A 276 -10.61 1.38 -4.41
CA ASP A 276 -10.39 0.58 -3.20
C ASP A 276 -10.95 1.26 -1.94
N GLY A 277 -10.87 2.59 -1.82
CA GLY A 277 -11.45 3.33 -0.70
C GLY A 277 -12.94 3.06 -0.51
N GLY A 278 -13.71 3.00 -1.59
CA GLY A 278 -15.13 2.62 -1.55
C GLY A 278 -15.37 1.17 -1.12
N LYS A 279 -14.46 0.25 -1.47
CA LYS A 279 -14.53 -1.15 -1.04
C LYS A 279 -14.23 -1.27 0.46
N ILE A 280 -13.18 -0.59 0.93
CA ILE A 280 -12.77 -0.55 2.35
C ILE A 280 -13.89 0.05 3.21
N ALA A 281 -14.54 1.13 2.76
CA ALA A 281 -15.65 1.76 3.45
C ALA A 281 -16.82 0.80 3.75
N ARG A 282 -17.04 -0.23 2.90
CA ARG A 282 -18.10 -1.22 3.13
C ARG A 282 -17.77 -2.17 4.29
N PHE A 283 -16.49 -2.48 4.52
CA PHE A 283 -16.07 -3.23 5.71
C PHE A 283 -16.30 -2.40 6.99
N PHE A 284 -15.94 -1.12 6.97
CA PHE A 284 -16.24 -0.22 8.11
C PHE A 284 -17.74 -0.09 8.36
N LYS A 285 -18.56 0.01 7.30
CA LYS A 285 -20.02 0.00 7.41
C LYS A 285 -20.53 -1.29 8.06
N LEU A 286 -20.00 -2.45 7.64
CA LEU A 286 -20.34 -3.75 8.25
C LEU A 286 -19.98 -3.79 9.74
N TYR A 287 -18.76 -3.41 10.11
CA TYR A 287 -18.32 -3.41 11.51
C TYR A 287 -19.13 -2.44 12.36
N LYS A 288 -19.48 -1.26 11.84
CA LYS A 288 -20.38 -0.31 12.51
C LYS A 288 -21.75 -0.92 12.78
N SER A 289 -22.31 -1.67 11.84
CA SER A 289 -23.61 -2.35 12.00
C SER A 289 -23.57 -3.46 13.05
N ILE A 290 -22.47 -4.21 13.18
CA ILE A 290 -22.35 -5.28 14.18
C ILE A 290 -21.68 -4.84 15.49
N LYS A 291 -21.23 -3.59 15.60
CA LYS A 291 -20.61 -3.02 16.81
C LYS A 291 -21.42 -3.26 18.10
N PRO A 292 -22.77 -3.18 18.11
CA PRO A 292 -23.55 -3.48 19.30
C PRO A 292 -23.33 -4.91 19.85
N VAL A 293 -23.04 -5.87 18.98
CA VAL A 293 -22.83 -7.28 19.38
C VAL A 293 -21.34 -7.64 19.56
N ILE A 294 -20.41 -7.03 18.80
CA ILE A 294 -18.96 -7.28 18.97
C ILE A 294 -18.28 -6.35 19.99
N LYS A 295 -18.94 -5.26 20.39
CA LYS A 295 -18.50 -4.27 21.41
C LYS A 295 -17.14 -3.62 21.15
N ARG A 296 -16.72 -3.50 19.89
CA ARG A 296 -15.46 -2.87 19.49
C ARG A 296 -15.53 -2.31 18.07
N ASP A 297 -14.61 -1.40 17.77
CA ASP A 297 -14.30 -0.97 16.41
C ASP A 297 -13.38 -2.01 15.71
N PRO A 298 -13.17 -1.90 14.39
CA PRO A 298 -12.10 -2.63 13.70
C PRO A 298 -10.75 -2.44 14.39
N THR A 299 -9.93 -3.49 14.41
CA THR A 299 -8.53 -3.42 14.85
C THR A 299 -7.60 -2.92 13.73
N GLU A 300 -6.34 -2.62 14.05
CA GLU A 300 -5.33 -2.32 13.01
C GLU A 300 -5.10 -3.50 12.05
N ILE A 301 -5.22 -4.75 12.54
CA ILE A 301 -5.11 -5.95 11.69
C ILE A 301 -6.39 -6.13 10.85
N ASP A 302 -7.57 -5.80 11.38
CA ASP A 302 -8.81 -5.74 10.60
C ASP A 302 -8.68 -4.74 9.45
N LEU A 303 -8.13 -3.55 9.70
CA LEU A 303 -7.85 -2.54 8.67
C LEU A 303 -6.94 -3.11 7.56
N ALA A 304 -5.81 -3.72 7.93
CA ALA A 304 -4.89 -4.29 6.95
C ALA A 304 -5.51 -5.44 6.15
N PHE A 305 -6.35 -6.25 6.79
CA PHE A 305 -7.17 -7.23 6.10
C PHE A 305 -8.12 -6.54 5.10
N PHE A 306 -8.86 -5.49 5.48
CA PHE A 306 -9.77 -4.79 4.56
C PHE A 306 -9.06 -4.22 3.33
N ILE A 307 -7.88 -3.64 3.54
CA ILE A 307 -7.04 -3.09 2.47
C ILE A 307 -6.60 -4.21 1.51
N ASP A 308 -6.06 -5.33 2.01
CA ASP A 308 -5.66 -6.47 1.17
C ASP A 308 -6.86 -7.08 0.41
N ARG A 309 -8.02 -7.15 1.07
CA ARG A 309 -9.26 -7.62 0.46
C ARG A 309 -9.77 -6.68 -0.62
N ALA A 310 -9.61 -5.36 -0.47
CA ALA A 310 -9.98 -4.39 -1.49
C ALA A 310 -9.12 -4.51 -2.75
N THR A 311 -7.82 -4.75 -2.57
CA THR A 311 -6.86 -4.84 -3.68
C THR A 311 -6.88 -6.21 -4.38
N HIS A 312 -7.03 -7.34 -3.67
CA HIS A 312 -6.89 -8.69 -4.28
C HIS A 312 -8.00 -9.69 -3.96
N GLY A 313 -9.06 -9.26 -3.28
CA GLY A 313 -10.08 -10.16 -2.76
C GLY A 313 -11.50 -9.78 -3.15
N SER A 314 -12.41 -10.58 -2.62
CA SER A 314 -13.83 -10.25 -2.56
C SER A 314 -14.09 -9.29 -1.41
N VAL A 315 -15.00 -8.37 -1.62
CA VAL A 315 -15.36 -7.33 -0.66
C VAL A 315 -16.85 -7.40 -0.37
N PRO A 316 -17.34 -6.81 0.73
CA PRO A 316 -18.76 -6.78 1.00
C PRO A 316 -19.55 -6.19 -0.19
N PRO A 317 -20.72 -6.74 -0.50
CA PRO A 317 -21.62 -6.18 -1.51
C PRO A 317 -22.06 -4.76 -1.13
N GLY A 318 -22.62 -4.02 -2.11
CA GLY A 318 -23.13 -2.67 -1.86
C GLY A 318 -24.25 -2.65 -0.81
N ASP A 319 -25.17 -3.61 -0.89
CA ASP A 319 -26.12 -3.93 0.19
C ASP A 319 -25.52 -4.98 1.13
N ILE A 320 -25.17 -4.56 2.34
CA ILE A 320 -24.52 -5.40 3.35
C ILE A 320 -25.51 -6.14 4.26
N SER A 321 -26.83 -5.95 4.11
CA SER A 321 -27.83 -6.39 5.10
C SER A 321 -27.76 -7.89 5.39
N LYS A 322 -27.67 -8.72 4.33
CA LYS A 322 -27.52 -10.18 4.48
C LYS A 322 -26.23 -10.57 5.21
N LEU A 323 -25.13 -9.85 4.97
CA LEU A 323 -23.84 -10.10 5.61
C LEU A 323 -23.87 -9.66 7.08
N VAL A 324 -24.56 -8.56 7.41
CA VAL A 324 -24.81 -8.12 8.79
C VAL A 324 -25.58 -9.21 9.56
N ASP A 325 -26.64 -9.77 8.97
CA ASP A 325 -27.43 -10.84 9.62
C ASP A 325 -26.62 -12.12 9.83
N GLN A 326 -25.79 -12.50 8.86
CA GLN A 326 -24.89 -13.64 8.98
C GLN A 326 -23.84 -13.42 10.08
N MET A 327 -23.18 -12.26 10.06
CA MET A 327 -22.18 -11.89 11.07
C MET A 327 -22.77 -11.83 12.47
N THR A 328 -23.97 -11.24 12.61
CA THR A 328 -24.65 -11.13 13.90
C THR A 328 -24.93 -12.52 14.47
N ARG A 329 -25.49 -13.43 13.66
CA ARG A 329 -25.71 -14.82 14.07
C ARG A 329 -24.42 -15.54 14.45
N PHE A 330 -23.33 -15.30 13.72
CA PHE A 330 -22.03 -15.89 14.05
C PHE A 330 -21.49 -15.38 15.40
N VAL A 331 -21.58 -14.08 15.65
CA VAL A 331 -21.11 -13.44 16.89
C VAL A 331 -21.93 -13.90 18.10
N THR A 332 -23.24 -14.03 17.94
CA THR A 332 -24.16 -14.34 19.04
C THR A 332 -24.44 -15.83 19.24
N ARG A 333 -23.88 -16.71 18.41
CA ARG A 333 -24.09 -18.17 18.52
C ARG A 333 -23.56 -18.77 19.83
N THR A 334 -22.59 -18.12 20.46
CA THR A 334 -21.97 -18.52 21.72
C THR A 334 -22.05 -17.39 22.74
N ARG A 335 -21.90 -17.71 24.03
CA ARG A 335 -21.80 -16.71 25.10
C ARG A 335 -20.50 -15.90 25.03
N ASN A 336 -19.43 -16.50 24.50
CA ASN A 336 -18.14 -15.84 24.35
C ASN A 336 -18.11 -15.05 23.04
N LEU A 337 -17.59 -13.83 23.09
CA LEU A 337 -17.36 -13.02 21.91
C LEU A 337 -16.21 -13.64 21.09
N PRO A 338 -16.33 -13.71 19.76
CA PRO A 338 -15.23 -14.17 18.92
C PRO A 338 -14.08 -13.16 18.96
N SER A 339 -12.84 -13.66 19.03
CA SER A 339 -11.64 -12.86 18.84
C SER A 339 -11.62 -12.14 17.47
N PRO A 340 -10.81 -11.08 17.32
CA PRO A 340 -10.65 -10.41 16.03
C PRO A 340 -10.24 -11.32 14.87
N GLY A 341 -9.30 -12.23 15.10
CA GLY A 341 -8.90 -13.22 14.10
C GLY A 341 -10.03 -14.20 13.76
N ASN A 342 -10.85 -14.63 14.72
CA ASN A 342 -12.00 -15.49 14.43
C ASN A 342 -13.05 -14.78 13.56
N LEU A 343 -13.26 -13.48 13.77
CA LEU A 343 -14.12 -12.66 12.90
C LEU A 343 -13.54 -12.55 11.48
N ARG A 344 -12.23 -12.25 11.34
CA ARG A 344 -11.56 -12.20 10.03
C ARG A 344 -11.62 -13.55 9.30
N LYS A 345 -11.39 -14.66 10.01
CA LYS A 345 -11.47 -16.02 9.47
C LYS A 345 -12.86 -16.31 8.90
N GLN A 346 -13.91 -15.93 9.63
CA GLN A 346 -15.28 -16.12 9.15
C GLN A 346 -15.60 -15.26 7.93
N LEU A 347 -15.16 -13.99 7.92
CA LEU A 347 -15.30 -13.10 6.78
C LEU A 347 -14.55 -13.61 5.54
N ALA A 348 -13.32 -14.09 5.70
CA ALA A 348 -12.54 -14.67 4.62
C ALA A 348 -13.24 -15.88 3.99
N ALA A 349 -13.92 -16.71 4.79
CA ALA A 349 -14.69 -17.85 4.30
C ALA A 349 -15.95 -17.45 3.52
N TRP A 350 -16.64 -16.39 3.93
CA TRP A 350 -17.87 -15.92 3.26
C TRP A 350 -17.62 -14.99 2.07
N LEU A 351 -16.43 -14.42 1.99
CA LEU A 351 -15.96 -13.68 0.84
C LEU A 351 -14.83 -14.51 0.19
N PRO A 352 -15.10 -15.63 -0.49
CA PRO A 352 -14.04 -16.37 -1.16
C PRO A 352 -13.49 -15.56 -2.34
N SER A 353 -12.19 -15.70 -2.64
CA SER A 353 -11.65 -15.34 -3.96
C SER A 353 -11.57 -16.60 -4.81
N HIS A 354 -12.27 -16.63 -5.94
CA HIS A 354 -12.28 -17.79 -6.84
C HIS A 354 -11.01 -17.89 -7.71
N HIS A 355 -10.25 -16.81 -7.83
CA HIS A 355 -9.00 -16.76 -8.57
C HIS A 355 -7.80 -16.84 -7.60
N LYS A 356 -6.78 -17.62 -7.97
CA LYS A 356 -5.54 -17.80 -7.18
C LYS A 356 -5.80 -18.30 -5.75
N TYR A 357 -6.58 -19.38 -5.59
CA TYR A 357 -6.95 -19.94 -4.28
C TYR A 357 -5.77 -20.11 -3.30
N ASN A 358 -4.67 -20.73 -3.73
CA ASN A 358 -3.49 -20.92 -2.87
C ASN A 358 -2.85 -19.60 -2.43
N ASP A 359 -2.84 -18.59 -3.32
CA ASP A 359 -2.36 -17.25 -3.00
C ASP A 359 -3.24 -16.59 -1.93
N ARG A 360 -4.56 -16.74 -2.08
CA ARG A 360 -5.54 -16.22 -1.13
C ARG A 360 -5.38 -16.86 0.25
N LEU A 361 -5.21 -18.18 0.32
CA LEU A 361 -4.93 -18.88 1.58
C LEU A 361 -3.65 -18.35 2.25
N ALA A 362 -2.59 -18.13 1.47
CA ALA A 362 -1.33 -17.60 1.98
C ALA A 362 -1.49 -16.18 2.56
N ARG A 363 -2.23 -15.31 1.87
CA ARG A 363 -2.52 -13.94 2.32
C ARG A 363 -3.43 -13.90 3.53
N ASP A 364 -4.50 -14.68 3.55
CA ASP A 364 -5.43 -14.72 4.69
C ASP A 364 -4.71 -15.13 5.98
N ALA A 365 -3.78 -16.09 5.90
CA ALA A 365 -2.99 -16.51 7.06
C ALA A 365 -2.27 -15.34 7.76
N ILE A 366 -1.75 -14.34 7.02
CA ILE A 366 -1.01 -13.19 7.56
C ILE A 366 -1.83 -12.44 8.63
N PHE A 367 -3.15 -12.37 8.44
CA PHE A 367 -4.07 -11.65 9.33
C PHE A 367 -4.68 -12.54 10.43
N LEU A 368 -4.33 -13.83 10.44
CA LEU A 368 -4.88 -14.84 11.36
C LEU A 368 -3.82 -15.40 12.32
N VAL A 369 -2.57 -15.50 11.89
CA VAL A 369 -1.49 -16.14 12.67
C VAL A 369 -1.08 -15.39 13.93
N ASP A 370 -1.40 -14.10 14.02
CA ASP A 370 -1.12 -13.27 15.21
C ASP A 370 -2.17 -13.47 16.34
N ASP A 371 -3.31 -14.11 16.04
CA ASP A 371 -4.37 -14.36 17.03
C ASP A 371 -4.23 -15.77 17.64
N PRO A 372 -3.94 -15.89 18.95
CA PRO A 372 -3.75 -17.19 19.60
C PRO A 372 -5.03 -18.03 19.67
N GLU A 373 -6.22 -17.43 19.54
CA GLU A 373 -7.50 -18.15 19.51
C GLU A 373 -7.81 -18.75 18.13
N VAL A 374 -7.01 -18.42 17.10
CA VAL A 374 -7.22 -18.90 15.73
C VAL A 374 -6.30 -20.06 15.41
N VAL A 375 -6.89 -21.23 15.24
CA VAL A 375 -6.21 -22.37 14.60
C VAL A 375 -6.27 -22.20 13.08
N VAL A 376 -5.10 -21.91 12.50
CA VAL A 376 -4.87 -21.84 11.04
C VAL A 376 -4.65 -23.26 10.51
N SER A 377 -5.29 -23.64 9.39
CA SER A 377 -5.13 -25.00 8.85
C SER A 377 -3.74 -25.24 8.26
N ASP A 378 -3.33 -26.52 8.15
CA ASP A 378 -2.04 -26.90 7.57
C ASP A 378 -1.84 -26.36 6.15
N ALA A 379 -2.93 -26.29 5.37
CA ALA A 379 -2.90 -25.69 4.05
C ALA A 379 -2.54 -24.19 4.10
N HIS A 380 -3.20 -23.41 4.95
CA HIS A 380 -2.89 -21.99 5.14
C HIS A 380 -1.44 -21.82 5.63
N ARG A 381 -1.02 -22.57 6.65
CA ARG A 381 0.34 -22.49 7.22
C ARG A 381 1.41 -22.76 6.17
N ARG A 382 1.25 -23.82 5.37
CA ARG A 382 2.19 -24.20 4.32
C ARG A 382 2.23 -23.15 3.21
N MET A 383 1.08 -22.70 2.70
CA MET A 383 1.04 -21.69 1.64
C MET A 383 1.61 -20.35 2.12
N TRP A 384 1.33 -19.96 3.36
CA TRP A 384 1.88 -18.76 4.00
C TRP A 384 3.41 -18.79 4.09
N LEU A 385 3.99 -19.88 4.62
CA LEU A 385 5.44 -20.04 4.73
C LEU A 385 6.14 -20.10 3.36
N GLN A 386 5.48 -20.69 2.35
CA GLN A 386 5.98 -20.74 0.98
C GLN A 386 5.93 -19.36 0.29
N ARG A 387 4.88 -18.57 0.54
CA ARG A 387 4.70 -17.25 -0.08
C ARG A 387 5.59 -16.18 0.56
N SER A 388 5.48 -15.98 1.86
CA SER A 388 6.18 -14.88 2.54
C SER A 388 6.59 -15.20 3.97
N GLY A 389 5.73 -15.86 4.75
CA GLY A 389 5.92 -16.05 6.18
C GLY A 389 5.81 -14.76 7.02
N LEU A 390 5.32 -13.66 6.42
CA LEU A 390 5.13 -12.37 7.09
C LEU A 390 3.91 -12.38 8.00
N LYS A 391 3.94 -11.62 9.10
CA LYS A 391 2.81 -11.41 10.01
C LYS A 391 2.37 -9.95 9.97
N ALA A 392 1.12 -9.67 10.32
CA ALA A 392 0.67 -8.28 10.46
C ALA A 392 1.44 -7.58 11.60
N SER A 393 1.76 -8.31 12.67
CA SER A 393 2.56 -7.81 13.80
C SER A 393 4.02 -7.44 13.44
N ASP A 394 4.58 -7.95 12.32
CA ASP A 394 5.90 -7.51 11.82
C ASP A 394 5.87 -6.05 11.35
N PHE A 395 4.68 -5.57 10.94
CA PHE A 395 4.41 -4.17 10.58
C PHE A 395 3.84 -3.40 11.78
N GLY A 396 4.10 -3.92 13.00
CA GLY A 396 3.64 -3.36 14.25
C GLY A 396 2.12 -3.36 14.43
N LEU A 397 1.33 -3.95 13.53
CA LEU A 397 -0.13 -3.91 13.60
C LEU A 397 -0.63 -4.76 14.76
N SER A 398 -1.75 -4.38 15.39
CA SER A 398 -2.24 -5.07 16.59
C SER A 398 -3.76 -5.22 16.62
N ASP A 399 -4.21 -6.34 17.19
CA ASP A 399 -5.60 -6.57 17.57
C ASP A 399 -6.05 -5.82 18.84
N GLN A 400 -5.12 -5.18 19.56
CA GLN A 400 -5.40 -4.41 20.77
C GLN A 400 -5.60 -2.91 20.51
N ARG A 401 -5.35 -2.45 19.28
CA ARG A 401 -5.54 -1.06 18.87
C ARG A 401 -6.62 -0.99 17.80
N PHE A 402 -7.48 0.01 17.93
CA PHE A 402 -8.68 0.15 17.13
C PHE A 402 -8.59 1.33 16.16
N VAL A 403 -9.25 1.17 15.01
CA VAL A 403 -9.34 2.16 13.94
C VAL A 403 -10.82 2.45 13.70
N THR A 404 -11.22 3.70 13.87
CA THR A 404 -12.63 4.12 13.79
C THR A 404 -13.14 4.29 12.37
N ASP A 405 -12.25 4.66 11.46
CA ASP A 405 -12.57 5.08 10.10
C ASP A 405 -11.38 4.93 9.15
N TYR A 406 -11.67 5.00 7.86
CA TYR A 406 -10.69 5.06 6.78
C TYR A 406 -10.96 6.31 5.95
N PRO A 407 -9.96 7.14 5.65
CA PRO A 407 -10.13 8.31 4.81
C PRO A 407 -10.49 7.88 3.39
N VAL A 408 -11.69 8.22 2.93
CA VAL A 408 -12.16 7.94 1.57
C VAL A 408 -12.12 9.22 0.75
N ALA A 409 -11.37 9.21 -0.35
CA ALA A 409 -11.29 10.34 -1.26
C ALA A 409 -12.54 10.41 -2.17
N ALA A 410 -12.83 11.63 -2.65
CA ALA A 410 -13.84 11.83 -3.68
C ALA A 410 -13.44 11.13 -4.99
N PRO A 411 -14.40 10.82 -5.89
CA PRO A 411 -14.11 10.27 -7.20
C PRO A 411 -13.07 11.12 -7.96
N THR A 412 -12.25 10.45 -8.76
CA THR A 412 -11.18 11.08 -9.54
C THR A 412 -11.73 11.97 -10.67
N GLY A 413 -12.98 11.76 -11.07
CA GLY A 413 -13.62 12.43 -12.20
C GLY A 413 -13.30 11.78 -13.55
N TYR A 414 -12.40 10.78 -13.57
CA TYR A 414 -12.06 10.03 -14.76
C TYR A 414 -13.26 9.23 -15.31
N GLU A 415 -14.15 8.79 -14.42
CA GLU A 415 -15.39 8.09 -14.76
C GLU A 415 -16.36 8.91 -15.61
N LYS A 416 -16.21 10.24 -15.62
CA LYS A 416 -17.06 11.17 -16.39
C LYS A 416 -16.52 11.43 -17.80
N ILE A 417 -15.33 10.94 -18.12
CA ILE A 417 -14.70 11.17 -19.42
C ILE A 417 -15.21 10.12 -20.39
N GLU A 418 -15.70 10.58 -21.54
CA GLU A 418 -15.99 9.70 -22.67
C GLU A 418 -14.67 9.20 -23.26
N LYS A 419 -14.45 7.89 -23.17
CA LYS A 419 -13.24 7.23 -23.68
C LYS A 419 -13.45 6.90 -25.14
N PHE A 420 -12.51 7.29 -25.99
CA PHE A 420 -12.60 7.07 -27.43
C PHE A 420 -11.39 6.31 -27.97
N TYR A 421 -11.47 5.87 -29.23
CA TYR A 421 -10.37 5.18 -29.88
C TYR A 421 -9.31 6.20 -30.30
N THR A 422 -8.15 6.17 -29.64
CA THR A 422 -7.06 7.15 -29.77
C THR A 422 -5.86 6.62 -30.57
N VAL A 423 -6.03 5.51 -31.29
CA VAL A 423 -4.94 4.75 -31.92
C VAL A 423 -4.54 5.32 -33.27
N LEU A 424 -3.23 5.42 -33.51
CA LEU A 424 -2.70 5.79 -34.81
C LEU A 424 -2.55 4.55 -35.71
N PRO A 425 -2.67 4.69 -37.05
CA PRO A 425 -2.50 3.56 -37.97
C PRO A 425 -1.15 2.84 -37.84
N GLN A 426 -0.10 3.52 -37.39
CA GLN A 426 1.20 2.89 -37.08
C GLN A 426 1.14 1.94 -35.88
N ASP A 427 0.51 2.33 -34.76
CA ASP A 427 0.41 1.49 -33.56
C ASP A 427 -0.33 0.19 -33.88
N LYS A 428 -1.41 0.33 -34.67
CA LYS A 428 -2.19 -0.81 -35.12
C LYS A 428 -1.37 -1.80 -35.95
N ARG A 429 -0.49 -1.29 -36.83
CA ARG A 429 0.39 -2.11 -37.66
C ARG A 429 1.57 -2.70 -36.90
N ALA A 430 2.07 -2.00 -35.88
CA ALA A 430 3.22 -2.44 -35.09
C ALA A 430 2.91 -3.71 -34.28
N CYS A 431 1.72 -3.83 -33.70
CA CYS A 431 1.37 -4.97 -32.86
C CYS A 431 1.15 -6.27 -33.66
N PRO A 432 1.93 -7.35 -33.43
CA PRO A 432 1.84 -8.60 -34.17
C PRO A 432 0.47 -9.28 -34.07
N SER A 433 0.04 -9.92 -35.17
CA SER A 433 -1.24 -10.62 -35.24
C SER A 433 -1.37 -11.75 -34.21
N THR A 434 -0.27 -12.43 -33.86
CA THR A 434 -0.26 -13.46 -32.80
C THR A 434 -0.60 -12.88 -31.44
N VAL A 435 -0.05 -11.70 -31.09
CA VAL A 435 -0.32 -11.00 -29.83
C VAL A 435 -1.80 -10.56 -29.79
N ARG A 436 -2.29 -10.02 -30.91
CA ARG A 436 -3.71 -9.65 -31.07
C ARG A 436 -4.67 -10.82 -30.89
N ARG A 437 -4.31 -12.00 -31.39
CA ARG A 437 -5.13 -13.22 -31.22
C ARG A 437 -5.15 -13.69 -29.77
N ALA A 438 -4.04 -13.57 -29.04
CA ALA A 438 -3.96 -13.96 -27.63
C ALA A 438 -4.91 -13.15 -26.74
N ARG A 439 -5.19 -11.89 -27.09
CA ARG A 439 -6.16 -11.02 -26.39
C ARG A 439 -7.62 -11.54 -26.47
N LYS A 440 -7.98 -12.24 -27.55
CA LYS A 440 -9.35 -12.68 -27.82
C LYS A 440 -9.72 -14.01 -27.15
N LYS A 441 -8.73 -14.70 -26.59
CA LYS A 441 -8.90 -15.90 -25.78
C LYS A 441 -9.08 -15.49 -24.33
#